data_AF-A0A183ECQ5-F1
#
_entry.id   AF-A0A183ECQ5-F1
#
_cell.length_a   1.000
_cell.length_b   1.000
_cell.length_c   1.000
_cell.angle_alpha   90.00
_cell.angle_beta   90.00
_cell.angle_gamma   90.00
#
_symmetry.space_group_name_H-M   'P 1'
#
loop_
_entity.id
_entity.type
_entity.pdbx_description
1 polymer ?
#
loop_
_entity_poly.entity_id
_entity_poly.type
_entity_poly.pdbx_seq_one_letter_code
_entity_poly.pdbx_strand_id
1 'polypeptide(L)'
;MILIIPLLYAYIFLGLVSVIIHCFFGYALARNQTLLQRYRVIIAEIVANGVSAAALMIAGIGRLGMFYSNYNKLVSRRQCMLMPWNILLAWTSDSQIPFFADMFLIIVIVTSIGSVVLYIAVYAMTRKNVRSARKIQMV
;
A
#
# COMPACT_ATOMS: atom_id res chain seq x y z
N MET A 1 16.34 -22.45 1.78
CA MET A 1 17.08 -21.29 1.23
C MET A 1 16.63 -20.93 -0.19
N ILE A 2 16.51 -21.90 -1.11
CA ILE A 2 16.12 -21.69 -2.52
C ILE A 2 14.75 -20.99 -2.69
N LEU A 3 13.80 -21.19 -1.78
CA LEU A 3 12.47 -20.58 -1.85
C LEU A 3 12.39 -19.13 -1.31
N ILE A 4 13.40 -18.67 -0.56
CA ILE A 4 13.36 -17.37 0.15
C ILE A 4 13.67 -16.21 -0.79
N ILE A 5 14.63 -16.41 -1.70
CA ILE A 5 15.05 -15.41 -2.68
C ILE A 5 13.89 -15.01 -3.61
N PRO A 6 13.15 -15.93 -4.28
CA PRO A 6 12.03 -15.54 -5.13
C PRO A 6 10.89 -14.87 -4.33
N LEU A 7 10.71 -15.27 -3.07
CA LEU A 7 9.71 -14.65 -2.19
C LEU A 7 10.07 -13.20 -1.83
N LEU A 8 11.35 -12.91 -1.59
CA LEU A 8 11.84 -11.54 -1.39
C LEU A 8 11.66 -10.68 -2.64
N TYR A 9 11.91 -11.23 -3.82
CA TYR A 9 11.64 -10.53 -5.09
C TYR A 9 10.15 -10.22 -5.28
N ALA A 10 9.28 -11.18 -5.00
CA ALA A 10 7.83 -10.97 -5.03
C ALA A 10 7.40 -9.86 -4.06
N TYR A 11 8.02 -9.81 -2.88
CA TYR A 11 7.76 -8.77 -1.88
C TYR A 11 8.19 -7.37 -2.34
N ILE A 12 9.35 -7.27 -2.97
CA ILE A 12 9.86 -6.01 -3.54
C ILE A 12 8.93 -5.54 -4.66
N PHE A 13 8.53 -6.44 -5.55
CA PHE A 13 7.63 -6.12 -6.66
C PHE A 13 6.26 -5.65 -6.15
N LEU A 14 5.68 -6.38 -5.18
CA LEU A 14 4.40 -6.03 -4.59
C LEU A 14 4.46 -4.67 -3.86
N GLY A 15 5.52 -4.43 -3.09
CA GLY A 15 5.75 -3.15 -2.42
C GLY A 15 5.87 -1.99 -3.42
N LEU A 16 6.61 -2.18 -4.51
CA LEU A 16 6.80 -1.17 -5.56
C LEU A 16 5.49 -0.83 -6.26
N VAL A 17 4.71 -1.84 -6.67
CA VAL A 17 3.39 -1.63 -7.30
C VAL A 17 2.46 -0.90 -6.34
N SER A 18 2.42 -1.31 -5.07
CA SER A 18 1.58 -0.68 -4.06
C SER A 18 1.96 0.79 -3.81
N VAL A 19 3.25 1.12 -3.71
CA VAL A 19 3.72 2.51 -3.56
C VAL A 19 3.28 3.37 -4.73
N ILE A 20 3.41 2.88 -5.97
CA ILE A 20 3.01 3.64 -7.17
C ILE A 20 1.52 3.94 -7.15
N ILE A 21 0.69 2.96 -6.80
CA ILE A 21 -0.77 3.11 -6.73
C ILE A 21 -1.15 4.15 -5.65
N HIS A 22 -0.62 4.01 -4.44
CA HIS A 22 -0.94 4.94 -3.34
C HIS A 22 -0.44 6.37 -3.62
N CYS A 23 0.72 6.52 -4.27
CA CYS A 23 1.21 7.83 -4.73
C CYS A 23 0.29 8.44 -5.79
N PHE A 24 -0.18 7.65 -6.77
CA PHE A 24 -1.11 8.12 -7.79
C PHE A 24 -2.45 8.56 -7.19
N PHE A 25 -3.01 7.76 -6.28
CA PHE A 25 -4.25 8.09 -5.57
C PHE A 25 -4.08 9.32 -4.69
N GLY A 26 -2.98 9.43 -3.95
CA GLY A 26 -2.65 10.61 -3.15
C GLY A 26 -2.56 11.87 -4.01
N TYR A 27 -1.90 11.79 -5.17
CA TYR A 27 -1.81 12.90 -6.12
C TYR A 27 -3.17 13.29 -6.71
N ALA A 28 -3.98 12.30 -7.10
CA ALA A 28 -5.32 12.55 -7.64
C ALA A 28 -6.26 13.19 -6.59
N LEU A 29 -6.14 12.81 -5.32
CA LEU A 29 -6.88 13.44 -4.23
C LEU A 29 -6.37 14.85 -3.91
N ALA A 30 -5.06 15.08 -3.92
CA ALA A 30 -4.46 16.38 -3.69
C ALA A 30 -4.97 17.45 -4.67
N ARG A 31 -5.29 17.03 -5.91
CA ARG A 31 -5.86 17.89 -6.94
C ARG A 31 -7.30 18.32 -6.67
N ASN A 32 -8.06 17.58 -5.85
CA ASN A 32 -9.49 17.83 -5.58
C ASN A 32 -9.72 18.27 -4.13
N GLN A 33 -9.62 19.58 -3.87
CA GLN A 33 -9.73 20.14 -2.51
C GLN A 33 -11.09 19.93 -1.83
N THR A 34 -12.17 19.78 -2.59
CA THR A 34 -13.52 19.52 -2.06
C THR A 34 -13.64 18.11 -1.45
N LEU A 35 -12.93 17.13 -1.99
CA LEU A 35 -12.89 15.76 -1.46
C LEU A 35 -11.98 15.68 -0.22
N LEU A 36 -10.91 16.48 -0.20
CA LEU A 36 -9.94 16.54 0.91
C LEU A 36 -10.58 16.88 2.26
N GLN A 37 -11.50 17.85 2.29
CA GLN A 37 -12.15 18.26 3.53
C GLN A 37 -13.14 17.20 4.06
N ARG A 38 -13.78 16.45 3.15
CA ARG A 38 -14.83 15.49 3.52
C ARG A 38 -14.29 14.11 3.90
N TYR A 39 -13.11 13.75 3.40
CA TYR A 39 -12.53 12.40 3.52
C TYR A 39 -11.14 12.38 4.20
N ARG A 40 -10.91 13.26 5.19
CA ARG A 40 -9.61 13.37 5.90
C ARG A 40 -9.10 12.05 6.48
N VAL A 41 -9.99 11.19 6.97
CA VAL A 41 -9.63 9.88 7.52
C VAL A 41 -9.12 8.93 6.44
N ILE A 42 -9.81 8.87 5.28
CA ILE A 42 -9.43 8.01 4.15
C ILE A 42 -8.07 8.44 3.58
N ILE A 43 -7.77 9.74 3.60
CA ILE A 43 -6.46 10.26 3.18
C ILE A 43 -5.35 9.80 4.12
N ALA A 44 -5.57 9.90 5.43
CA ALA A 44 -4.61 9.42 6.41
C ALA A 44 -4.34 7.92 6.24
N GLU A 45 -5.37 7.14 5.93
CA GLU A 45 -5.26 5.71 5.64
C GLU A 45 -4.48 5.43 4.35
N ILE A 46 -4.74 6.16 3.25
CA ILE A 46 -3.97 6.02 2.00
C ILE A 46 -2.48 6.34 2.22
N VAL A 47 -2.19 7.38 3.01
CA VAL A 47 -0.81 7.76 3.34
C VAL A 47 -0.15 6.69 4.22
N ALA A 48 -0.85 6.19 5.25
CA ALA A 48 -0.34 5.13 6.11
C ALA A 48 -0.04 3.86 5.32
N ASN A 49 -0.94 3.45 4.43
CA ASN A 49 -0.76 2.29 3.55
C ASN A 49 0.40 2.48 2.57
N GLY A 50 0.58 3.69 2.03
CA GLY A 50 1.73 4.04 1.19
C GLY A 50 3.06 3.95 1.94
N VAL A 51 3.10 4.43 3.19
CA VAL A 51 4.29 4.34 4.06
C VAL A 51 4.60 2.89 4.44
N SER A 52 3.58 2.09 4.78
CA SER A 52 3.72 0.64 5.00
C SER A 52 4.32 -0.03 3.76
N ALA A 53 3.77 0.22 2.57
CA ALA A 53 4.27 -0.36 1.32
C ALA A 53 5.74 0.02 1.03
N ALA A 54 6.13 1.26 1.28
CA ALA A 54 7.51 1.72 1.14
C ALA A 54 8.44 1.00 2.14
N ALA A 55 8.02 0.84 3.38
CA ALA A 55 8.77 0.10 4.40
C ALA A 55 8.99 -1.36 4.00
N LEU A 56 7.97 -2.01 3.45
CA LEU A 56 8.04 -3.38 2.95
C LEU A 56 9.02 -3.53 1.78
N MET A 57 9.01 -2.56 0.85
CA MET A 57 9.95 -2.53 -0.28
C MET A 57 11.40 -2.39 0.22
N ILE A 58 11.65 -1.45 1.14
CA ILE A 58 12.97 -1.21 1.73
C ILE A 58 13.44 -2.45 2.51
N ALA A 59 12.54 -3.13 3.25
CA ALA A 59 12.86 -4.37 3.95
C ALA A 59 13.26 -5.50 2.98
N GLY A 60 12.54 -5.65 1.87
CA GLY A 60 12.85 -6.63 0.83
C GLY A 60 14.24 -6.39 0.23
N ILE A 61 14.52 -5.16 -0.19
CA ILE A 61 15.81 -4.75 -0.77
C ILE A 61 16.94 -4.95 0.26
N GLY A 62 16.75 -4.51 1.51
CA GLY A 62 17.76 -4.62 2.56
C GLY A 62 18.11 -6.08 2.88
N ARG A 63 17.11 -6.96 2.97
CA ARG A 63 17.32 -8.40 3.21
C ARG A 63 18.00 -9.08 2.01
N LEU A 64 17.65 -8.68 0.79
CA LEU A 64 18.30 -9.16 -0.43
C LEU A 64 19.78 -8.74 -0.48
N GLY A 65 20.07 -7.48 -0.14
CA GLY A 65 21.43 -6.96 -0.07
C GLY A 65 22.30 -7.66 0.98
N MET A 66 21.76 -7.93 2.16
CA MET A 66 22.46 -8.71 3.19
C MET A 66 22.76 -10.15 2.72
N PHE A 67 21.83 -10.76 1.97
CA PHE A 67 21.99 -12.11 1.45
C PHE A 67 23.06 -12.18 0.35
N TYR A 68 23.06 -11.24 -0.60
CA TYR A 68 24.07 -11.18 -1.67
C TYR A 68 25.46 -10.81 -1.18
N SER A 69 25.55 -9.96 -0.16
CA SER A 69 26.82 -9.46 0.37
C SER A 69 27.52 -10.44 1.33
N ASN A 70 27.04 -11.69 1.48
CA ASN A 70 27.63 -12.71 2.37
C ASN A 70 27.97 -12.16 3.77
N TYR A 71 27.07 -11.38 4.36
CA TYR A 71 27.25 -10.84 5.71
C TYR A 71 27.20 -11.98 6.73
N ASN A 72 28.36 -12.53 7.09
CA ASN A 72 28.49 -13.58 8.12
C ASN A 72 28.57 -13.03 9.55
N LYS A 73 28.48 -11.71 9.74
CA LYS A 73 28.46 -11.10 11.07
C LYS A 73 27.03 -11.09 11.62
N LEU A 74 26.84 -11.74 12.75
CA LEU A 74 25.61 -11.65 13.53
C LEU A 74 25.38 -10.19 13.96
N VAL A 75 24.30 -9.60 13.48
CA VAL A 75 23.89 -8.24 13.83
C VAL A 75 23.23 -8.27 15.21
N SER A 76 23.54 -7.30 16.07
CA SER A 76 22.94 -7.23 17.40
C SER A 76 21.43 -7.01 17.31
N ARG A 77 20.66 -7.55 18.27
CA ARG A 77 19.19 -7.42 18.30
C ARG A 77 18.72 -5.96 18.24
N ARG A 78 19.46 -5.04 18.87
CA ARG A 78 19.17 -3.60 18.87
C ARG A 78 19.32 -2.99 17.48
N GLN A 79 20.36 -3.37 16.74
CA GLN A 79 20.56 -2.92 15.37
C GLN A 79 19.46 -3.44 14.44
N CYS A 80 19.01 -4.69 14.62
CA CYS A 80 17.88 -5.20 13.86
C CYS A 80 16.58 -4.42 14.14
N MET A 81 16.30 -4.08 15.40
CA MET A 81 15.12 -3.27 15.75
C MET A 81 15.16 -1.86 15.14
N LEU A 82 16.35 -1.25 15.06
CA LEU A 82 16.55 0.10 14.53
C LEU A 82 16.73 0.14 13.00
N MET A 83 16.53 -0.97 12.30
CA MET A 83 16.58 -0.96 10.84
C MET A 83 15.51 -0.02 10.27
N PRO A 84 15.80 0.74 9.19
CA PRO A 84 14.92 1.79 8.69
C PRO A 84 13.50 1.31 8.42
N TRP A 85 13.35 0.09 7.88
CA TRP A 85 12.05 -0.52 7.62
C TRP A 85 11.25 -0.84 8.89
N ASN A 86 11.91 -1.21 9.99
CA ASN A 86 11.25 -1.50 11.26
C ASN A 86 10.79 -0.22 11.95
N ILE A 87 11.55 0.87 11.82
CA ILE A 87 11.12 2.19 12.30
C ILE A 87 9.89 2.63 11.51
N LEU A 88 9.91 2.56 10.17
CA LEU A 88 8.77 2.94 9.34
C LEU A 88 7.51 2.13 9.65
N LEU A 89 7.66 0.82 9.90
CA LEU A 89 6.55 -0.05 10.31
C LEU A 89 6.01 0.26 11.71
N ALA A 90 6.84 0.71 12.65
CA ALA A 90 6.40 1.08 14.00
C ALA A 90 5.45 2.29 14.02
N TRP A 91 5.48 3.12 12.98
CA TRP A 91 4.58 4.27 12.80
C TRP A 91 3.24 3.88 12.17
N THR A 92 3.07 2.64 11.72
CA THR A 92 1.82 2.18 11.11
C THR A 92 1.06 1.26 12.05
N SER A 93 -0.27 1.23 11.91
CA SER A 93 -1.18 0.37 12.68
C SER A 93 -0.88 -1.13 12.53
N ASP A 94 -0.07 -1.50 11.52
CA ASP A 94 0.37 -2.86 11.23
C ASP A 94 1.44 -3.38 12.22
N SER A 95 1.98 -2.51 13.08
CA SER A 95 3.04 -2.84 14.05
C SER A 95 2.62 -3.79 15.19
N GLN A 96 1.34 -4.12 15.35
CA GLN A 96 0.88 -4.78 16.57
C GLN A 96 0.95 -6.32 16.60
N ILE A 97 1.24 -7.03 15.51
CA ILE A 97 0.67 -8.40 15.42
C ILE A 97 1.53 -9.34 14.56
N PRO A 98 2.44 -10.13 15.14
CA PRO A 98 2.98 -11.32 14.46
C PRO A 98 1.90 -12.35 14.04
N PHE A 99 0.62 -12.11 14.38
CA PHE A 99 -0.57 -12.86 13.92
C PHE A 99 -1.18 -12.32 12.61
N PHE A 100 -0.73 -11.16 12.10
CA PHE A 100 -1.38 -10.47 10.97
C PHE A 100 -0.74 -10.68 9.61
N ALA A 101 0.39 -11.38 9.46
CA ALA A 101 1.01 -11.55 8.14
C ALA A 101 0.07 -12.23 7.11
N ASP A 102 -0.69 -13.25 7.55
CA ASP A 102 -1.67 -13.93 6.70
C ASP A 102 -2.98 -13.13 6.54
N MET A 103 -3.45 -12.46 7.60
CA MET A 103 -4.61 -11.56 7.55
C MET A 103 -4.35 -10.33 6.68
N PHE A 104 -3.13 -9.79 6.68
CA PHE A 104 -2.74 -8.63 5.88
C PHE A 104 -2.63 -8.97 4.40
N LEU A 105 -2.17 -10.18 4.06
CA LEU A 105 -2.22 -10.68 2.68
C LEU A 105 -3.68 -10.76 2.20
N ILE A 106 -4.59 -11.27 3.03
CA ILE A 106 -6.02 -11.30 2.74
C ILE A 106 -6.60 -9.88 2.63
N ILE A 107 -6.25 -8.97 3.54
CA ILE A 107 -6.70 -7.57 3.51
C ILE A 107 -6.17 -6.86 2.27
N VAL A 108 -4.92 -7.08 1.87
CA VAL A 108 -4.33 -6.53 0.63
C VAL A 108 -5.07 -7.08 -0.59
N ILE A 109 -5.40 -8.37 -0.62
CA ILE A 109 -6.22 -8.95 -1.70
C ILE A 109 -7.61 -8.31 -1.70
N VAL A 110 -8.27 -8.21 -0.55
CA VAL A 110 -9.63 -7.67 -0.42
C VAL A 110 -9.68 -6.17 -0.73
N THR A 111 -8.67 -5.40 -0.33
CA THR A 111 -8.56 -3.96 -0.65
C THR A 111 -8.18 -3.76 -2.12
N SER A 112 -7.37 -4.63 -2.71
CA SER A 112 -7.08 -4.62 -4.14
C SER A 112 -8.35 -4.95 -4.96
N ILE A 113 -9.12 -5.96 -4.57
CA ILE A 113 -10.40 -6.28 -5.21
C ILE A 113 -11.41 -5.15 -4.96
N GLY A 114 -11.49 -4.67 -3.73
CA GLY A 114 -12.39 -3.60 -3.30
C GLY A 114 -12.15 -2.32 -4.10
N SER A 115 -10.90 -1.92 -4.31
CA SER A 115 -10.56 -0.72 -5.09
C SER A 115 -10.97 -0.82 -6.56
N VAL A 116 -10.82 -2.00 -7.18
CA VAL A 116 -11.28 -2.26 -8.55
C VAL A 116 -12.81 -2.21 -8.64
N VAL A 117 -13.49 -2.83 -7.68
CA VAL A 117 -14.96 -2.81 -7.60
C VAL A 117 -15.47 -1.38 -7.41
N LEU A 118 -14.82 -0.60 -6.54
CA LEU A 118 -15.19 0.79 -6.25
C LEU A 118 -14.97 1.67 -7.49
N TYR A 119 -13.88 1.47 -8.22
CA TYR A 119 -13.61 2.15 -9.48
C TYR A 119 -14.72 1.88 -10.51
N ILE A 120 -15.09 0.60 -10.69
CA ILE A 120 -16.16 0.20 -11.61
C ILE A 120 -17.51 0.79 -11.18
N ALA A 121 -17.82 0.76 -9.88
CA ALA A 121 -19.06 1.32 -9.34
C ALA A 121 -19.16 2.84 -9.56
N VAL A 122 -18.09 3.58 -9.29
CA VAL A 122 -18.01 5.03 -9.53
C VAL A 122 -18.16 5.33 -11.02
N TYR A 123 -17.49 4.57 -11.89
CA TYR A 123 -17.64 4.72 -13.34
C TYR A 123 -19.09 4.51 -13.80
N ALA A 124 -19.74 3.47 -13.30
CA ALA A 124 -21.14 3.15 -13.62
C ALA A 124 -22.11 4.23 -13.11
N MET A 125 -21.97 4.69 -11.86
CA MET A 125 -22.78 5.77 -11.31
C MET A 125 -22.60 7.08 -12.07
N THR A 126 -21.35 7.43 -12.41
CA THR A 126 -21.04 8.64 -13.18
C THR A 126 -21.71 8.59 -14.55
N ARG A 127 -21.60 7.46 -15.27
CA ARG A 127 -22.33 7.26 -16.55
C ARG A 127 -23.84 7.38 -16.37
N LYS A 128 -24.40 6.80 -15.30
CA LYS A 128 -25.84 6.83 -15.03
C LYS A 128 -26.32 8.25 -14.77
N ASN A 129 -25.61 9.01 -13.95
CA ASN A 129 -25.94 10.40 -13.64
C ASN A 129 -25.83 11.31 -14.88
N VAL A 130 -24.79 11.14 -15.71
CA VAL A 130 -24.65 11.91 -16.96
C VAL A 130 -25.77 11.59 -17.95
N ARG A 131 -26.17 10.31 -18.08
CA ARG A 131 -27.32 9.91 -18.91
C ARG A 131 -28.63 10.50 -18.39
N SER A 132 -28.81 10.53 -17.07
CA SER A 132 -30.03 11.08 -16.46
C SER A 132 -30.10 12.60 -16.61
N ALA A 133 -28.97 13.32 -16.47
CA ALA A 133 -28.90 14.76 -16.70
C ALA A 133 -29.19 15.14 -18.16
N ARG A 134 -28.66 14.38 -19.13
CA ARG A 134 -28.97 14.61 -20.56
C ARG A 134 -30.45 14.42 -20.90
N LYS A 135 -31.15 13.49 -20.25
CA LYS A 135 -32.60 13.31 -20.45
C LYS A 135 -33.41 14.49 -19.95
N ILE A 136 -32.97 15.16 -18.89
CA ILE A 136 -33.68 16.31 -18.30
C ILE A 136 -33.49 17.58 -19.14
N GLN A 137 -32.36 17.74 -19.84
CA GLN A 137 -32.10 18.90 -20.72
C GLN A 137 -32.75 18.81 -22.12
N MET A 138 -33.28 17.64 -22.51
CA MET A 138 -33.94 17.44 -23.81
C MET A 138 -35.48 17.44 -23.72
N VAL A 139 -36.03 17.75 -22.55
CA VAL A 139 -37.48 17.95 -22.31
C VAL A 139 -37.76 19.44 -22.20
#